data_AF-A0A1X0QRN0-F1
#
_entry.id   AF-A0A1X0QRN0-F1
#
_cell.length_a   1.000
_cell.length_b   1.000
_cell.length_c   1.000
_cell.angle_alpha   90.00
_cell.angle_beta   90.00
_cell.angle_gamma   90.00
#
_symmetry.space_group_name_H-M   'P 1'
#
loop_
_entity.id
_entity.type
_entity.pdbx_description
1 polymer ?
#
loop_
_entity_poly.entity_id
_entity_poly.type
_entity_poly.pdbx_seq_one_letter_code
_entity_poly.pdbx_strand_id
1 'polypeptide(L)' 'CRIHHSAFVVDAINKRGYKPLFMPPYSPFLNPIEECWAKIKNNIKRNPLDTNSKLTPRIVEACQSVAVEDCM' A
#
# COMPACT_ATOMS: atom_id res chain seq x y z
N CYS A 1 9.73 3.75 -10.91
CA CYS A 1 9.63 2.30 -11.21
C CYS A 1 9.23 2.12 -12.69
N ARG A 2 10.10 1.53 -13.54
CA ARG A 2 9.86 1.46 -15.01
C ARG A 2 8.83 0.39 -15.40
N ILE A 3 8.68 -0.69 -14.63
CA ILE A 3 7.78 -1.80 -14.97
C ILE A 3 6.29 -1.38 -15.05
N HIS A 4 5.87 -0.39 -14.27
CA HIS A 4 4.49 0.14 -14.31
C HIS A 4 4.18 0.96 -15.56
N HIS A 5 5.20 1.38 -16.33
CA HIS A 5 5.05 2.15 -17.56
C HIS A 5 5.11 1.27 -18.82
N SER A 6 5.27 -0.04 -18.67
CA SER A 6 5.27 -0.95 -19.82
C SER A 6 3.94 -0.90 -20.56
N ALA A 7 3.98 -0.99 -21.89
CA ALA A 7 2.77 -1.00 -22.73
C ALA A 7 1.79 -2.09 -22.27
N PHE A 8 2.29 -3.28 -21.92
CA PHE A 8 1.48 -4.36 -21.38
C PHE A 8 0.66 -3.95 -20.14
N VAL A 9 1.28 -3.29 -19.16
CA VAL A 9 0.59 -2.86 -17.93
C VAL A 9 -0.41 -1.76 -18.24
N VAL A 10 -0.02 -0.76 -19.04
CA VAL A 10 -0.90 0.36 -19.42
C VAL A 10 -2.12 -0.13 -20.19
N ASP A 11 -1.94 -1.03 -21.15
CA ASP A 11 -3.03 -1.61 -21.94
C ASP A 11 -3.97 -2.45 -21.08
N ALA A 12 -3.44 -3.22 -20.12
CA ALA A 12 -4.25 -4.00 -19.20
C ALA A 12 -5.14 -3.12 -18.30
N ILE A 13 -4.64 -1.96 -17.89
CA ILE A 13 -5.40 -0.97 -17.11
C ILE A 13 -6.48 -0.32 -18.00
N ASN A 14 -6.10 0.15 -19.19
CA ASN A 14 -7.01 0.82 -20.13
C ASN A 14 -8.13 -0.10 -20.62
N LYS A 15 -7.85 -1.39 -20.88
CA LYS A 15 -8.86 -2.39 -21.29
C LYS A 15 -9.97 -2.59 -20.25
N ARG A 16 -9.71 -2.29 -18.98
CA ARG A 16 -10.71 -2.31 -17.91
C ARG A 16 -11.45 -0.98 -17.73
N GLY A 17 -11.16 0.03 -18.55
CA GLY A 17 -11.77 1.36 -18.48
C GLY A 17 -11.11 2.30 -17.45
N TYR A 18 -10.02 1.89 -16.81
CA TYR A 18 -9.27 2.73 -15.88
C TYR A 18 -8.20 3.55 -16.61
N LYS A 19 -7.71 4.61 -15.96
CA LYS A 19 -6.57 5.39 -16.43
C LYS A 19 -5.45 5.33 -15.39
N PRO A 20 -4.20 4.98 -15.78
CA PRO A 20 -3.09 4.99 -14.84
C PRO A 20 -2.75 6.42 -14.43
N LEU A 21 -2.64 6.66 -13.12
CA LEU A 21 -2.11 7.89 -12.55
C LEU A 21 -0.66 7.65 -12.13
N PHE A 22 0.29 8.21 -12.88
CA PHE A 22 1.71 8.10 -12.57
C PHE A 22 2.15 9.23 -11.65
N MET A 23 2.96 8.89 -10.65
CA MET A 23 3.53 9.86 -9.72
C MET A 23 4.97 10.20 -10.10
N PRO A 24 5.45 11.43 -9.78
CA PRO A 24 6.85 11.77 -9.90
C PRO A 24 7.74 10.82 -9.07
N PRO A 25 8.97 10.55 -9.51
CA PRO A 25 9.92 9.77 -8.72
C PRO A 25 10.16 10.38 -7.33
N TYR A 26 10.28 9.52 -6.31
CA TYR A 26 10.57 9.92 -4.92
C TYR A 26 9.56 10.89 -4.29
N SER A 27 8.30 10.86 -4.73
CA SER A 27 7.23 11.65 -4.13
C SER A 27 6.20 10.79 -3.38
N PRO A 28 6.61 10.01 -2.35
CA PRO A 28 5.69 9.17 -1.59
C PRO A 28 4.61 10.00 -0.86
N PHE A 29 4.93 11.25 -0.50
CA PHE A 29 4.00 12.20 0.12
C PHE A 29 2.80 12.59 -0.77
N LEU A 30 2.82 12.23 -2.06
CA LEU A 30 1.68 12.42 -2.96
C LEU A 30 0.74 11.19 -2.99
N ASN A 31 1.06 10.13 -2.25
CA ASN A 31 0.33 8.87 -2.26
C ASN A 31 -0.34 8.62 -0.89
N PRO A 32 -1.67 8.80 -0.77
CA PRO A 32 -2.38 8.61 0.50
C PRO A 32 -2.22 7.22 1.14
N ILE A 33 -1.85 6.21 0.35
CA ILE A 33 -1.60 4.86 0.89
C ILE A 33 -0.43 4.83 1.88
N GLU A 34 0.49 5.79 1.82
CA GLU A 34 1.65 5.82 2.72
C GLU A 34 1.22 6.08 4.18
N GLU A 35 0.21 6.92 4.41
CA GLU A 35 -0.36 7.19 5.74
C GLU A 35 -1.06 5.94 6.30
N CYS A 36 -1.84 5.25 5.46
CA CYS A 36 -2.47 3.98 5.80
C CYS A 36 -1.40 2.94 6.22
N TRP A 37 -0.32 2.82 5.45
CA TRP A 37 0.79 1.93 5.80
C TRP A 37 1.55 2.36 7.05
N ALA A 38 1.63 3.66 7.37
CA ALA A 38 2.23 4.14 8.61
C ALA A 38 1.47 3.57 9.82
N LYS A 39 0.13 3.62 9.81
CA LYS A 39 -0.71 3.04 10.86
C LYS A 39 -0.54 1.52 10.98
N ILE A 40 -0.60 0.79 9.87
CA ILE A 40 -0.43 -0.68 9.84
C ILE A 40 0.93 -1.08 10.40
N LYS A 41 2.01 -0.44 9.95
CA LYS A 41 3.37 -0.72 10.43
C LYS A 41 3.51 -0.41 11.92
N ASN A 42 2.91 0.68 12.40
CA ASN A 42 2.95 1.05 13.81
C ASN A 42 2.23 0.02 14.69
N ASN A 43 1.11 -0.55 14.22
CA ASN A 43 0.41 -1.64 14.92
C ASN A 43 1.32 -2.87 15.06
N ILE A 44 1.94 -3.32 13.97
CA ILE A 44 2.81 -4.49 13.97
C ILE A 44 4.05 -4.27 14.85
N LYS A 45 4.66 -3.08 14.80
CA LYS A 45 5.85 -2.74 15.60
C LYS A 45 5.58 -2.75 17.11
N ARG A 46 4.37 -2.43 17.56
CA ARG A 46 3.99 -2.45 18.99
C ARG A 46 4.02 -3.86 19.58
N ASN A 47 3.75 -4.87 18.75
CA ASN A 47 3.76 -6.28 19.13
C ASN A 47 4.63 -7.06 18.14
N PRO A 48 5.97 -7.03 18.31
CA PRO A 48 6.92 -7.68 17.42
C PRO A 48 6.60 -9.16 17.18
N LEU A 49 6.97 -9.65 16.00
CA LEU A 49 6.82 -11.05 15.64
C LEU A 49 7.79 -11.92 16.46
N ASP A 50 7.29 -13.00 17.04
CA ASP A 50 8.11 -14.11 17.53
C ASP A 50 8.37 -15.12 16.40
N THR A 51 9.20 -16.14 16.67
CA THR A 51 9.60 -17.18 15.71
C THR A 51 8.42 -17.99 15.15
N ASN A 52 7.31 -18.10 15.88
CA ASN A 52 6.13 -18.88 15.50
C ASN A 52 5.06 -18.03 14.79
N SER A 53 5.10 -16.72 15.00
CA SER A 53 4.16 -15.78 14.42
C SER A 53 4.40 -15.57 12.92
N LYS A 54 3.31 -15.38 12.17
CA LYS A 54 3.35 -15.08 10.74
C LYS A 54 2.99 -13.61 10.53
N LEU A 55 3.69 -12.95 9.60
CA LEU A 55 3.45 -11.55 9.28
C LEU A 55 2.08 -11.34 8.61
N THR A 56 1.67 -12.22 7.70
CA THR A 56 0.43 -12.03 6.92
C THR A 56 -0.83 -11.91 7.79
N PRO A 57 -1.11 -12.80 8.76
CA PRO A 57 -2.28 -12.64 9.64
C PRO A 57 -2.24 -11.33 10.43
N ARG A 58 -1.06 -10.89 10.86
CA ARG A 58 -0.87 -9.63 11.60
C ARG A 58 -1.11 -8.39 10.73
N ILE A 59 -0.74 -8.45 9.45
CA ILE A 59 -1.10 -7.40 8.49
C ILE A 59 -2.62 -7.33 8.34
N VAL A 60 -3.30 -8.48 8.17
CA VAL A 60 -4.76 -8.53 8.03
C VAL A 60 -5.45 -7.94 9.26
N GLU A 61 -5.03 -8.33 10.45
CA GLU A 61 -5.53 -7.77 11.72
C GLU A 61 -5.27 -6.27 11.83
N ALA A 62 -4.05 -5.82 11.52
CA ALA A 62 -3.69 -4.40 11.58
C ALA A 62 -4.50 -3.55 10.57
N CYS A 63 -4.81 -4.08 9.38
CA CYS A 63 -5.67 -3.42 8.41
C CYS A 63 -7.08 -3.12 8.96
N GLN A 64 -7.59 -3.94 9.88
CA GLN A 64 -8.91 -3.70 10.51
C GLN A 64 -8.90 -2.49 11.45
N SER A 65 -7.72 -2.01 11.86
CA SER A 65 -7.56 -0.83 12.72
C SER A 65 -7.37 0.48 11.95
N VAL A 66 -7.36 0.43 10.62
CA VAL A 66 -7.24 1.61 9.74
C VAL A 66 -8.61 2.26 9.59
N ALA A 67 -8.70 3.54 9.93
CA ALA A 67 -9.89 4.36 9.70
C ALA A 67 -9.67 5.31 8.51
N VAL A 68 -10.74 6.01 8.09
CA VAL A 68 -10.67 6.96 6.96
C VAL A 68 -9.68 8.09 7.25
N GLU A 69 -9.59 8.51 8.51
CA GLU A 69 -8.68 9.55 8.98
C GLU A 69 -7.21 9.14 8.89
N ASP A 70 -6.92 7.84 8.87
CA ASP A 70 -5.55 7.32 8.66
C ASP A 70 -5.16 7.27 7.17
N CYS A 71 -6.03 7.71 6.26
CA CYS A 71 -5.84 7.67 4.80
C CYS A 71 -5.93 9.06 4.13
N MET A 72 -5.94 10.13 4.91
CA MET A 72 -6.06 11.53 4.45
C MET A 72 -4.72 12.27 4.51
#